data_AF-A0A6G0EEW4-F1
#
_entry.id   AF-A0A6G0EEW4-F1
#
_cell.length_a   1.000
_cell.length_b   1.000
_cell.length_c   1.000
_cell.angle_alpha   90.00
_cell.angle_beta   90.00
_cell.angle_gamma   90.00
#
_symmetry.space_group_name_H-M   'P 1'
#
loop_
_entity.id
_entity.type
_entity.pdbx_description
1 polymer ?
#
loop_
_entity_poly.entity_id
_entity_poly.type
_entity_poly.pdbx_seq_one_letter_code
_entity_poly.pdbx_strand_id
1 'polypeptide(L)'
;MRLRRELVVVVVLLAFVGALARTSAGRFVFPLVALVVVVGMGLLLRKRPAYSRTTFGPRTRILESDAAEPDVTCVECDAPATTVRHYVREWVVLGVPVVLLDDGFNPVCDDHRD
;
A
#
# COMPACT_ATOMS: atom_id res chain seq x y z
N MET A 1 -17.18 9.03 -21.06
CA MET A 1 -17.87 7.73 -20.86
C MET A 1 -17.56 7.05 -19.52
N ARG A 2 -16.36 7.24 -18.92
CA ARG A 2 -16.00 6.69 -17.58
C ARG A 2 -16.97 7.09 -16.46
N LEU A 3 -17.27 8.39 -16.35
CA LEU A 3 -18.14 8.93 -15.29
C LEU A 3 -19.55 8.30 -15.29
N ARG A 4 -20.16 8.12 -16.47
CA ARG A 4 -21.51 7.54 -16.61
C ARG A 4 -21.53 6.06 -16.23
N ARG A 5 -20.46 5.32 -16.57
CA ARG A 5 -20.28 3.91 -16.19
C ARG A 5 -20.06 3.77 -14.68
N GLU A 6 -19.23 4.62 -14.08
CA GLU A 6 -19.00 4.66 -12.64
C GLU A 6 -20.29 5.00 -11.87
N LEU A 7 -21.09 5.95 -12.37
CA LEU A 7 -22.38 6.31 -11.77
C LEU A 7 -23.38 5.15 -11.78
N VAL A 8 -23.49 4.43 -12.91
CA VAL A 8 -24.34 3.23 -12.99
C VAL A 8 -23.88 2.16 -12.01
N VAL A 9 -22.56 1.94 -11.90
CA VAL A 9 -21.99 0.97 -10.95
C VAL A 9 -22.35 1.37 -9.51
N VAL A 10 -22.21 2.64 -9.15
CA VAL A 10 -22.55 3.15 -7.81
C VAL A 10 -24.04 2.97 -7.51
N VAL A 11 -24.92 3.31 -8.46
CA VAL A 11 -26.38 3.16 -8.29
C VAL A 11 -26.79 1.70 -8.12
N VAL A 12 -26.22 0.80 -8.92
CA VAL A 12 -26.47 -0.65 -8.82
C VAL A 12 -25.97 -1.18 -7.47
N LEU A 13 -24.79 -0.76 -7.02
CA LEU A 13 -24.24 -1.13 -5.71
C LEU A 13 -25.15 -0.67 -4.57
N LEU A 14 -25.62 0.58 -4.59
CA LEU A 14 -26.54 1.12 -3.59
C LEU A 14 -27.88 0.39 -3.58
N ALA A 15 -28.43 0.06 -4.75
CA ALA A 15 -29.66 -0.72 -4.86
C ALA A 15 -29.47 -2.13 -4.29
N PHE A 16 -28.33 -2.77 -4.56
CA PHE A 16 -27.99 -4.11 -4.07
C PHE A 16 -27.80 -4.12 -2.54
N VAL A 17 -27.10 -3.12 -2.02
CA VAL A 17 -26.93 -2.84 -0.58
C VAL A 17 -28.30 -2.64 0.09
N GLY A 18 -29.16 -1.81 -0.50
CA GLY A 18 -30.51 -1.57 0.02
C GLY A 18 -31.40 -2.82 -0.01
N ALA A 19 -31.29 -3.63 -1.06
CA ALA A 19 -32.00 -4.91 -1.16
C ALA A 19 -31.50 -5.91 -0.11
N LEU A 20 -30.18 -6.04 0.06
CA LEU A 20 -29.60 -6.88 1.11
C LEU A 20 -30.07 -6.43 2.49
N ALA A 21 -30.03 -5.13 2.79
CA ALA A 21 -30.44 -4.59 4.09
C ALA A 21 -31.92 -4.88 4.44
N ARG A 22 -32.79 -5.12 3.44
CA ARG A 22 -34.18 -5.55 3.64
C ARG A 22 -34.33 -7.05 3.93
N THR A 23 -33.30 -7.85 3.70
CA THR A 23 -33.28 -9.27 4.08
C THR A 23 -32.87 -9.45 5.54
N SER A 24 -33.36 -10.52 6.18
CA SER A 24 -32.93 -10.90 7.54
C SER A 24 -31.41 -11.07 7.64
N ALA A 25 -30.79 -11.65 6.61
CA ALA A 25 -29.34 -11.80 6.51
C ALA A 25 -28.62 -10.45 6.46
N GLY A 26 -29.07 -9.51 5.61
CA GLY A 26 -28.41 -8.20 5.50
C GLY A 26 -28.53 -7.36 6.76
N ARG A 27 -29.56 -7.55 7.58
CA ARG A 27 -29.70 -6.87 8.88
C ARG A 27 -28.60 -7.27 9.88
N PHE A 28 -28.00 -8.44 9.72
CA PHE A 28 -26.84 -8.90 10.51
C PHE A 28 -25.51 -8.65 9.81
N VAL A 29 -25.46 -8.83 8.48
CA VAL A 29 -24.23 -8.61 7.70
C VAL A 29 -23.81 -7.14 7.71
N PHE A 30 -24.75 -6.19 7.56
CA PHE A 30 -24.42 -4.76 7.59
C PHE A 30 -23.74 -4.29 8.88
N PRO A 31 -24.32 -4.51 10.07
CA PRO A 31 -23.68 -4.09 11.31
C PRO A 31 -22.36 -4.83 11.55
N LEU A 32 -22.24 -6.09 11.14
CA LEU A 32 -20.99 -6.84 11.28
C LEU A 32 -19.89 -6.28 10.37
N VAL A 33 -20.19 -6.00 9.11
CA VAL A 33 -19.24 -5.35 8.18
C VAL A 33 -18.87 -3.96 8.68
N ALA A 34 -19.85 -3.15 9.10
CA ALA A 34 -19.59 -1.83 9.66
C ALA A 34 -18.69 -1.91 10.90
N LEU A 35 -18.91 -2.88 11.79
CA LEU A 35 -18.09 -3.10 12.97
C LEU A 35 -16.67 -3.51 12.59
N VAL A 36 -16.49 -4.41 11.61
CA VAL A 36 -15.17 -4.76 11.07
C VAL A 36 -14.44 -3.54 10.52
N VAL A 37 -15.13 -2.67 9.79
CA VAL A 37 -14.55 -1.42 9.26
C VAL A 37 -14.14 -0.47 10.40
N VAL A 38 -15.00 -0.26 11.40
CA VAL A 38 -14.72 0.62 12.54
C VAL A 38 -13.54 0.10 13.36
N VAL A 39 -13.53 -1.21 13.67
CA VAL A 39 -12.43 -1.85 14.40
C VAL A 39 -11.14 -1.78 13.59
N GLY A 40 -11.18 -2.10 12.29
CA GLY A 40 -10.04 -1.99 11.39
C GLY A 40 -9.48 -0.58 11.35
N MET A 41 -10.34 0.43 11.20
CA MET A 41 -9.92 1.83 11.20
C MET A 41 -9.33 2.26 12.55
N GLY A 42 -9.93 1.83 13.68
CA GLY A 42 -9.40 2.08 15.01
C GLY A 42 -8.01 1.48 15.23
N LEU A 43 -7.76 0.26 14.74
CA LEU A 43 -6.45 -0.39 14.80
C LEU A 43 -5.42 0.34 13.93
N LEU A 44 -5.80 0.75 12.72
CA LEU A 44 -4.93 1.49 11.81
C LEU A 44 -4.53 2.86 12.38
N LEU A 45 -5.44 3.55 13.07
CA LEU A 45 -5.15 4.83 13.71
C LEU A 45 -4.19 4.73 14.90
N ARG A 46 -4.09 3.55 15.53
CA ARG A 46 -3.13 3.30 16.63
C ARG A 46 -1.71 3.02 16.15
N LYS A 47 -1.54 2.54 14.91
CA LYS A 47 -0.21 2.26 14.36
C LYS A 47 0.45 3.56 13.89
N ARG A 48 1.78 3.68 14.09
CA ARG A 48 2.53 4.76 13.45
C ARG A 48 2.46 4.57 11.94
N PRO A 49 1.98 5.57 11.18
CA PRO A 49 1.79 5.40 9.75
C PRO A 49 3.15 5.34 9.03
N ALA A 50 3.33 4.33 8.19
CA ALA A 50 4.50 4.22 7.31
C ALA A 50 4.46 5.22 6.15
N TYR A 51 3.25 5.58 5.70
CA TYR A 51 2.99 6.54 4.63
C TYR A 51 1.92 7.56 5.05
N SER A 52 1.84 8.69 4.35
CA SER A 52 0.76 9.65 4.59
C SER A 52 -0.61 9.00 4.31
N ARG A 53 -1.65 9.38 5.07
CA ARG A 53 -3.00 8.81 4.96
C ARG A 53 -3.69 9.10 3.61
N THR A 54 -3.13 9.96 2.78
CA THR A 54 -3.59 10.27 1.42
C THR A 54 -2.85 9.45 0.35
N THR A 55 -1.86 8.65 0.73
CA THR A 55 -1.08 7.86 -0.22
C THR A 55 -1.89 6.70 -0.79
N PHE A 56 -1.87 6.57 -2.12
CA PHE A 56 -2.49 5.49 -2.87
C PHE A 56 -1.55 5.02 -3.99
N GLY A 57 -1.50 3.72 -4.24
CA GLY A 57 -0.73 3.11 -5.33
C GLY A 57 0.62 2.52 -4.90
N PRO A 58 1.47 2.11 -5.88
CA PRO A 58 2.76 1.51 -5.60
C PRO A 58 3.73 2.56 -5.02
N ARG A 59 4.43 2.21 -3.95
CA ARG A 59 5.42 3.04 -3.28
C ARG A 59 6.66 2.24 -2.94
N THR A 60 7.81 2.89 -3.04
CA THR A 60 9.10 2.33 -2.62
C THR A 60 9.55 3.08 -1.38
N ARG A 61 10.03 2.34 -0.39
CA ARG A 61 10.62 2.86 0.84
C ARG A 61 12.00 2.25 1.03
N ILE A 62 12.97 3.08 1.43
CA ILE A 62 14.29 2.63 1.84
C ILE A 62 14.26 2.46 3.36
N LEU A 63 14.63 1.27 3.83
CA LEU A 63 14.59 0.91 5.25
C LEU A 63 15.94 1.15 5.93
N GLU A 64 17.02 0.69 5.29
CA GLU A 64 18.38 0.71 5.85
C GLU A 64 19.40 0.83 4.72
N SER A 65 20.53 1.48 5.01
CA SER A 65 21.63 1.63 4.07
C SER A 65 22.93 1.27 4.78
N ASP A 66 23.52 0.14 4.39
CA ASP A 66 24.77 -0.38 4.95
C ASP A 66 25.95 -0.10 4.01
N ALA A 67 27.16 -0.24 4.52
CA ALA A 67 28.36 -0.21 3.67
C ALA A 67 28.37 -1.44 2.74
N ALA A 68 28.72 -1.25 1.47
CA ALA A 68 28.84 -2.36 0.53
C ALA A 68 30.04 -3.25 0.86
N GLU A 69 29.91 -4.55 0.62
CA GLU A 69 31.03 -5.48 0.62
C GLU A 69 32.01 -5.13 -0.50
N PRO A 70 33.32 -5.42 -0.32
CA PRO A 70 34.28 -5.29 -1.40
C PRO A 70 33.86 -6.17 -2.59
N ASP A 71 34.10 -5.67 -3.81
CA ASP A 71 33.80 -6.34 -5.09
C ASP A 71 32.33 -6.34 -5.55
N VAL A 72 31.44 -5.59 -4.90
CA VAL A 72 30.06 -5.37 -5.40
C VAL A 72 30.01 -4.15 -6.33
N THR A 73 29.33 -4.27 -7.48
CA THR A 73 29.15 -3.18 -8.44
C THR A 73 27.80 -2.47 -8.26
N CYS A 74 27.78 -1.18 -8.56
CA CYS A 74 26.60 -0.32 -8.54
C CYS A 74 25.61 -0.77 -9.62
N VAL A 75 24.35 -0.98 -9.25
CA VAL A 75 23.30 -1.43 -10.18
C VAL A 75 22.98 -0.42 -11.30
N GLU A 76 23.30 0.86 -11.10
CA GLU A 76 22.95 1.93 -12.05
C GLU A 76 24.05 2.23 -13.08
N CYS A 77 25.32 2.05 -12.71
CA CYS A 77 26.46 2.50 -13.52
C CYS A 77 27.64 1.52 -13.57
N ASP A 78 27.52 0.33 -12.97
CA ASP A 78 28.56 -0.71 -12.89
C ASP A 78 29.89 -0.30 -12.20
N ALA A 79 29.99 0.92 -11.66
CA ALA A 79 31.12 1.36 -10.84
C ALA A 79 31.16 0.61 -9.49
N PRO A 80 32.29 0.61 -8.74
CA PRO A 80 32.32 0.02 -7.40
C PRO A 80 31.24 0.60 -6.48
N ALA A 81 30.43 -0.26 -5.86
CA ALA A 81 29.40 0.16 -4.92
C ALA A 81 30.05 0.58 -3.59
N THR A 82 29.49 1.61 -2.98
CA THR A 82 29.93 2.10 -1.66
C THR A 82 28.90 1.75 -0.58
N THR A 83 27.63 1.60 -0.95
CA THR A 83 26.53 1.28 -0.03
C THR A 83 25.57 0.25 -0.60
N VAL A 84 24.92 -0.51 0.27
CA VAL A 84 23.82 -1.42 -0.06
C VAL A 84 22.55 -0.90 0.57
N ARG A 85 21.50 -0.74 -0.24
CA ARG A 85 20.21 -0.18 0.17
C ARG A 85 19.16 -1.27 0.26
N HIS A 86 18.59 -1.45 1.44
CA HIS A 86 17.39 -2.25 1.58
C HIS A 86 16.18 -1.43 1.13
N TYR A 87 15.55 -1.86 0.04
CA TYR A 87 14.33 -1.26 -0.47
C TYR A 87 13.16 -2.23 -0.36
N VAL A 88 11.99 -1.65 -0.05
CA VAL A 88 10.72 -2.37 -0.02
C VAL A 88 9.74 -1.63 -0.91
N ARG A 89 9.11 -2.36 -1.83
CA ARG A 89 8.08 -1.84 -2.71
C ARG A 89 6.73 -2.41 -2.31
N GLU A 90 5.77 -1.55 -2.03
CA GLU A 90 4.47 -1.94 -1.49
C GLU A 90 3.34 -1.25 -2.27
N TRP A 91 2.20 -1.91 -2.36
CA TRP A 91 0.96 -1.25 -2.75
C TRP A 91 0.30 -0.65 -1.51
N VAL A 92 0.06 0.66 -1.55
CA VAL A 92 -0.49 1.42 -0.43
C VAL A 92 -1.91 1.87 -0.74
N VAL A 93 -2.81 1.73 0.24
CA VAL A 93 -4.17 2.27 0.19
C VAL A 93 -4.41 3.10 1.43
N LEU A 94 -4.65 4.40 1.24
CA LEU A 94 -4.91 5.36 2.32
C LEU A 94 -3.81 5.36 3.41
N GLY A 95 -2.55 5.27 2.97
CA GLY A 95 -1.37 5.24 3.85
C GLY A 95 -1.08 3.87 4.49
N VAL A 96 -1.88 2.85 4.20
CA VAL A 96 -1.69 1.48 4.71
C VAL A 96 -1.08 0.61 3.62
N PRO A 97 0.12 0.02 3.82
CA PRO A 97 0.62 -1.00 2.91
C PRO A 97 -0.27 -2.24 3.01
N VAL A 98 -0.84 -2.65 1.88
CA VAL A 98 -1.77 -3.79 1.81
C VAL A 98 -1.19 -4.99 1.08
N VAL A 99 -0.19 -4.76 0.22
CA VAL A 99 0.48 -5.81 -0.55
C VAL A 99 1.95 -5.47 -0.67
N LEU A 100 2.82 -6.43 -0.37
CA LEU A 100 4.25 -6.36 -0.69
C LEU A 100 4.44 -6.73 -2.16
N LEU A 101 5.02 -5.83 -2.95
CA LEU A 101 5.29 -6.01 -4.37
C LEU A 101 6.71 -6.53 -4.62
N ASP A 102 7.67 -6.00 -3.87
CA ASP A 102 9.08 -6.35 -4.00
C ASP A 102 9.82 -6.03 -2.70
N ASP A 103 10.89 -6.78 -2.43
CA ASP A 103 11.73 -6.63 -1.25
C ASP A 103 13.15 -7.09 -1.62
N GLY A 104 14.12 -6.18 -1.54
CA GLY A 104 15.44 -6.46 -2.08
C GLY A 104 16.50 -5.45 -1.67
N PHE A 105 17.73 -5.75 -2.10
CA PHE A 105 18.92 -4.96 -1.81
C PHE A 105 19.52 -4.43 -3.10
N ASN A 106 19.77 -3.12 -3.17
CA ASN A 106 20.44 -2.50 -4.29
C ASN A 106 21.82 -1.96 -3.86
N PRO A 107 22.93 -2.52 -4.37
CA PRO A 107 24.22 -1.88 -4.23
C PRO A 107 24.29 -0.62 -5.11
N VAL A 108 24.67 0.51 -4.51
CA VAL A 108 24.83 1.78 -5.19
C VAL A 108 26.15 2.46 -4.82
N CYS A 109 26.67 3.29 -5.72
CA CYS A 109 27.77 4.21 -5.42
C CYS A 109 27.25 5.53 -4.83
N ASP A 110 28.16 6.32 -4.24
CA ASP A 110 27.81 7.58 -3.57
C ASP A 110 27.13 8.59 -4.50
N ASP A 111 27.47 8.57 -5.81
CA ASP A 111 26.86 9.44 -6.82
C ASP A 111 25.37 9.13 -7.08
N HIS A 112 24.93 7.89 -6.83
CA HIS A 112 23.55 7.42 -7.04
C HIS A 112 22.85 7.11 -5.70
N ARG A 113 23.36 7.73 -4.63
CA ARG A 113 22.83 7.59 -3.29
C ARG A 113 21.61 8.51 -3.04
N ASP A 114 21.38 9.59 -3.76
CA ASP A 114 20.23 10.48 -3.48
C ASP A 114 19.31 10.65 -4.70
#